data_AF-A0A4Z0J920-F1
#
_entry.id   AF-A0A4Z0J920-F1
#
_cell.length_a   1.000
_cell.length_b   1.000
_cell.length_c   1.000
_cell.angle_alpha   90.00
_cell.angle_beta   90.00
_cell.angle_gamma   90.00
#
_symmetry.space_group_name_H-M   'P 1'
#
loop_
_entity.id
_entity.type
_entity.pdbx_description
1 polymer ?
#
loop_
_entity_poly.entity_id
_entity_poly.type
_entity_poly.pdbx_seq_one_letter_code
_entity_poly.pdbx_strand_id
1 'polypeptide(L)'
;MTEIKVIGDILSGKFQPTLTGNRIVDAALLTHFCQNLATALHIPTTQVHAEHHWDLTVAPNALYLIDDEILGTNQHLRSRSNVIAVAHKDLLRGQITATKRLLANKLALKSTTN
;
A
#
# COMPACT_ATOMS: atom_id res chain seq x y z
N MET A 1 11.79 11.92 -5.88
CA MET A 1 11.29 11.39 -4.58
C MET A 1 10.28 10.31 -4.90
N THR A 2 10.35 9.15 -4.26
CA THR A 2 9.43 8.03 -4.51
C THR A 2 8.25 8.14 -3.56
N GLU A 3 7.08 8.44 -4.09
CA GLU A 3 5.84 8.46 -3.31
C GLU A 3 5.37 7.04 -3.04
N ILE A 4 4.73 6.83 -1.90
CA ILE A 4 4.22 5.55 -1.43
C ILE A 4 2.71 5.69 -1.22
N LYS A 5 1.95 5.04 -2.11
CA LYS A 5 0.49 5.02 -2.07
C LYS A 5 0.01 3.74 -1.43
N VAL A 6 -0.79 3.83 -0.37
CA VAL A 6 -1.38 2.68 0.31
C VAL A 6 -2.86 2.56 -0.05
N ILE A 7 -3.27 1.39 -0.52
CA ILE A 7 -4.61 1.11 -1.03
C ILE A 7 -5.16 -0.08 -0.25
N GLY A 8 -6.02 0.21 0.72
CA GLY A 8 -6.73 -0.80 1.51
C GLY A 8 -8.23 -0.80 1.28
N ASP A 9 -8.81 0.36 1.00
CA ASP A 9 -10.20 0.54 0.58
C ASP A 9 -10.23 1.38 -0.69
N ILE A 10 -11.24 1.16 -1.52
CA ILE A 10 -11.50 2.00 -2.69
C ILE A 10 -12.92 2.53 -2.55
N LEU A 11 -13.06 3.84 -2.42
CA LEU A 11 -14.35 4.51 -2.26
C LEU A 11 -14.97 4.94 -3.60
N SER A 12 -14.22 4.77 -4.70
CA SER A 12 -14.61 5.22 -6.03
C SER A 12 -14.61 4.07 -7.04
N GLY A 13 -15.61 4.05 -7.94
CA GLY A 13 -15.73 3.06 -9.01
C GLY A 13 -16.68 1.90 -8.69
N LYS A 14 -16.72 0.92 -9.61
CA LYS A 14 -17.59 -0.27 -9.51
C LYS A 14 -17.10 -1.30 -8.49
N PHE A 15 -15.83 -1.24 -8.11
CA PHE A 15 -15.21 -2.15 -7.15
C PHE A 15 -14.85 -1.35 -5.90
N GLN A 16 -15.62 -1.54 -4.84
CA GLN A 16 -15.47 -0.83 -3.57
C GLN A 16 -15.12 -1.82 -2.45
N PRO A 17 -13.87 -2.33 -2.42
CA PRO A 17 -13.38 -3.13 -1.33
C PRO A 17 -13.32 -2.24 -0.09
N THR A 18 -13.74 -2.81 1.04
CA THR A 18 -13.72 -2.15 2.34
C THR A 18 -12.91 -3.02 3.29
N LEU A 19 -12.11 -2.41 4.16
CA LEU A 19 -11.31 -3.17 5.13
C LEU A 19 -12.21 -3.78 6.20
N THR A 20 -13.04 -2.96 6.85
CA THR A 20 -13.97 -3.40 7.90
C THR A 20 -15.44 -3.22 7.52
N GLY A 21 -15.71 -2.51 6.42
CA GLY A 21 -17.05 -2.05 6.05
C GLY A 21 -17.43 -0.72 6.71
N ASN A 22 -16.56 -0.14 7.54
CA ASN A 22 -16.75 1.18 8.14
C ASN A 22 -15.68 2.15 7.67
N ARG A 23 -16.07 3.10 6.81
CA ARG A 23 -15.17 4.11 6.20
C ARG A 23 -14.34 4.90 7.21
N ILE A 24 -14.90 5.22 8.38
CA ILE A 24 -14.19 6.00 9.41
C ILE A 24 -13.08 5.15 10.02
N VAL A 25 -13.39 3.88 10.32
CA VAL A 25 -12.44 2.93 10.89
C VAL A 25 -11.37 2.59 9.86
N ASP A 26 -11.76 2.35 8.61
CA ASP A 26 -10.85 2.03 7.50
C ASP A 26 -9.85 3.16 7.25
N ALA A 27 -10.33 4.41 7.18
CA ALA A 27 -9.46 5.58 7.03
C ALA A 27 -8.50 5.74 8.22
N ALA A 28 -8.96 5.49 9.45
CA ALA A 28 -8.10 5.54 10.64
C ALA A 28 -7.03 4.44 10.62
N LEU A 29 -7.41 3.20 10.28
CA LEU A 29 -6.49 2.06 10.17
C LEU A 29 -5.42 2.31 9.11
N LEU A 30 -5.82 2.79 7.93
CA LEU A 30 -4.89 3.14 6.86
C LEU A 30 -3.98 4.30 7.24
N THR A 31 -4.50 5.33 7.90
CA THR A 31 -3.70 6.44 8.40
C THR A 31 -2.65 5.96 9.40
N HIS A 32 -3.05 5.12 10.36
CA HIS A 32 -2.13 4.51 11.32
C HIS A 32 -1.08 3.64 10.64
N PHE A 33 -1.47 2.86 9.64
CA PHE A 33 -0.55 2.04 8.85
C PHE A 33 0.47 2.92 8.10
N CYS A 34 0.01 3.98 7.43
CA CYS A 34 0.86 4.94 6.72
C CYS A 34 1.88 5.61 7.67
N GLN A 35 1.42 6.05 8.84
CA GLN A 35 2.30 6.64 9.86
C GLN A 35 3.35 5.65 10.35
N ASN A 36 2.93 4.43 10.73
CA ASN A 36 3.85 3.38 11.17
C ASN A 36 4.89 3.06 10.09
N LEU A 37 4.46 2.99 8.83
CA LEU A 37 5.34 2.70 7.70
C LEU A 37 6.35 3.83 7.47
N ALA A 38 5.90 5.09 7.51
CA ALA A 38 6.76 6.26 7.39
C ALA A 38 7.82 6.29 8.50
N THR A 39 7.40 6.07 9.75
CA THR A 39 8.30 5.97 10.91
C THR A 39 9.31 4.83 10.75
N ALA A 40 8.86 3.65 10.32
CA ALA A 40 9.74 2.49 10.19
C ALA A 40 10.74 2.58 9.03
N LEU A 41 10.40 3.33 7.98
CA LEU A 41 11.27 3.63 6.84
C LEU A 41 12.11 4.92 7.07
N HIS A 42 11.89 5.66 8.16
CA HIS A 42 12.48 6.98 8.41
C HIS A 42 12.27 7.96 7.26
N ILE A 43 11.10 7.91 6.62
CA ILE A 43 10.71 8.84 5.55
C ILE A 43 9.66 9.82 6.05
N PRO A 44 9.56 11.02 5.45
CA PRO A 44 8.50 11.96 5.82
C PRO A 44 7.12 11.36 5.53
N THR A 45 6.17 11.58 6.45
CA THR A 45 4.77 11.12 6.34
C THR A 45 4.07 11.67 5.10
N THR A 46 4.54 12.79 4.54
CA THR A 46 4.06 13.33 3.27
C THR A 46 4.32 12.42 2.07
N GLN A 47 5.28 11.50 2.17
CA GLN A 47 5.55 10.51 1.12
C GLN A 47 4.65 9.28 1.22
N VAL A 48 4.03 9.00 2.38
CA VAL A 48 3.18 7.82 2.57
C VAL A 48 1.74 8.26 2.80
N HIS A 49 0.88 8.08 1.81
CA HIS A 49 -0.52 8.46 1.92
C HIS A 49 -1.44 7.32 1.49
N ALA A 50 -2.60 7.26 2.15
CA ALA A 50 -3.66 6.34 1.77
C ALA A 50 -4.40 6.92 0.55
N GLU A 51 -4.55 6.12 -0.50
CA GLU A 51 -5.27 6.47 -1.72
C GLU A 51 -6.60 5.70 -1.73
N HIS A 52 -7.66 6.38 -1.34
CA HIS A 52 -9.03 5.85 -1.34
C HIS A 52 -9.69 5.97 -2.71
N HIS A 53 -9.18 6.84 -3.58
CA HIS A 53 -9.71 7.09 -4.92
C HIS A 53 -8.71 6.62 -5.96
N TRP A 54 -8.67 5.31 -6.15
CA TRP A 54 -7.73 4.70 -7.08
C TRP A 54 -8.40 4.08 -8.29
N ASP A 55 -8.03 4.55 -9.48
CA ASP A 55 -8.52 4.05 -10.76
C ASP A 55 -7.72 2.85 -11.30
N LEU A 56 -7.16 2.00 -10.42
CA LEU A 56 -6.37 0.81 -10.80
C LEU A 56 -5.12 1.14 -11.66
N THR A 57 -4.66 2.40 -11.67
CA THR A 57 -3.52 2.86 -12.44
C THR A 57 -2.26 2.97 -11.56
N VAL A 58 -1.17 2.33 -11.98
CA VAL A 58 0.11 2.40 -11.25
C VAL A 58 1.15 3.18 -12.04
N ALA A 59 1.61 4.29 -11.47
CA ALA A 59 2.67 5.12 -12.02
C ALA A 59 4.05 4.51 -11.68
N PRO A 60 5.00 4.45 -12.62
CA PRO A 60 6.31 3.82 -12.40
C PRO A 60 7.17 4.54 -11.36
N ASN A 61 6.88 5.82 -11.08
CA ASN A 61 7.65 6.65 -10.15
C ASN A 61 7.13 6.58 -8.69
N ALA A 62 6.01 5.90 -8.46
CA ALA A 62 5.43 5.69 -7.14
C ALA A 62 5.39 4.20 -6.79
N LEU A 63 5.55 3.91 -5.51
CA LEU A 63 5.34 2.58 -4.94
C LEU A 63 3.89 2.45 -4.50
N TYR A 64 3.26 1.34 -4.85
CA TYR A 64 1.88 1.06 -4.49
C TYR A 64 1.84 -0.13 -3.54
N LEU A 65 1.30 0.08 -2.35
CA LEU A 65 0.97 -0.95 -1.39
C LEU A 65 -0.51 -1.23 -1.51
N ILE A 66 -0.85 -2.45 -1.89
CA ILE A 66 -2.22 -2.78 -2.26
C ILE A 66 -2.63 -4.02 -1.48
N ASP A 67 -3.82 -3.99 -0.92
CA ASP A 67 -4.43 -5.15 -0.28
C ASP A 67 -4.48 -6.37 -1.23
N ASP A 68 -4.10 -7.54 -0.72
CA ASP A 68 -4.09 -8.79 -1.48
C ASP A 68 -5.50 -9.18 -1.97
N GLU A 69 -6.58 -8.80 -1.29
CA GLU A 69 -7.96 -9.01 -1.79
C GLU A 69 -8.24 -8.19 -3.05
N ILE A 70 -7.74 -6.95 -3.09
CA ILE A 70 -7.86 -6.07 -4.26
C ILE A 70 -7.02 -6.61 -5.42
N LEU A 71 -5.82 -7.11 -5.11
CA LEU A 71 -4.93 -7.73 -6.09
C LEU A 71 -5.43 -9.09 -6.57
N GLY A 72 -6.15 -9.85 -5.75
CA GLY A 72 -6.78 -11.11 -6.13
C GLY A 72 -7.76 -10.91 -7.28
N THR A 73 -8.48 -9.78 -7.26
CA THR A 73 -9.39 -9.38 -8.35
C THR A 73 -8.65 -8.74 -9.52
N ASN A 74 -7.48 -8.15 -9.28
CA ASN A 74 -6.68 -7.40 -10.26
C ASN A 74 -5.26 -7.97 -10.44
N GLN A 75 -5.16 -9.23 -10.87
CA GLN A 75 -3.88 -9.95 -10.99
C GLN A 75 -2.85 -9.25 -11.87
N HIS A 76 -3.29 -8.48 -12.87
CA HIS A 76 -2.41 -7.70 -13.75
C HIS A 76 -1.57 -6.65 -13.02
N LEU A 77 -2.02 -6.19 -11.84
CA LEU A 77 -1.31 -5.23 -11.00
C LEU A 77 -0.27 -5.92 -10.11
N ARG A 78 -0.52 -7.18 -9.74
CA ARG A 78 0.40 -7.99 -8.91
C ARG A 78 1.75 -8.22 -9.60
N SER A 79 1.75 -8.31 -10.94
CA SER A 79 2.97 -8.51 -11.74
C SER A 79 3.85 -7.27 -11.88
N ARG A 80 3.42 -6.10 -11.36
CA ARG A 80 4.16 -4.85 -11.50
C ARG A 80 5.27 -4.75 -10.44
N SER A 81 6.47 -4.34 -10.88
CA SER A 81 7.64 -4.20 -10.00
C SER A 81 7.49 -3.13 -8.91
N ASN A 82 6.63 -2.14 -9.14
CA ASN A 82 6.33 -1.05 -8.22
C ASN A 82 5.08 -1.30 -7.35
N VAL A 83 4.50 -2.51 -7.41
CA VAL A 83 3.39 -2.93 -6.56
C VAL A 83 3.88 -3.90 -5.48
N ILE A 84 3.34 -3.78 -4.28
CA ILE A 84 3.58 -4.65 -3.14
C ILE A 84 2.23 -5.08 -2.60
N ALA A 85 2.00 -6.38 -2.59
CA ALA A 85 0.84 -6.97 -1.94
C ALA A 85 1.01 -6.86 -0.42
N VAL A 86 0.01 -6.29 0.25
CA VAL A 86 -0.10 -6.25 1.70
C VAL A 86 -1.26 -7.16 2.09
N ALA A 87 -1.06 -7.99 3.11
CA ALA A 87 -2.15 -8.84 3.58
C ALA A 87 -3.26 -7.96 4.19
N HIS A 88 -4.51 -8.27 3.87
CA HIS A 88 -5.67 -7.57 4.43
C HIS A 88 -5.64 -7.49 5.97
N LYS A 89 -5.27 -8.60 6.61
CA LYS A 89 -5.11 -8.68 8.07
C LYS A 89 -4.02 -7.75 8.62
N ASP A 90 -2.97 -7.50 7.83
CA ASP A 90 -1.89 -6.61 8.21
C ASP A 90 -2.37 -5.15 8.16
N LEU A 91 -3.14 -4.76 7.15
CA LEU A 91 -3.80 -3.44 7.09
C LEU A 91 -4.79 -3.26 8.25
N LEU A 92 -5.63 -4.27 8.50
CA LEU A 92 -6.59 -4.26 9.60
C LEU A 92 -5.96 -4.13 10.99
N ARG A 93 -4.75 -4.67 11.16
CA ARG A 93 -4.03 -4.63 12.44
C ARG A 93 -2.97 -3.53 12.50
N GLY A 94 -2.82 -2.73 11.45
CA GLY A 94 -1.73 -1.75 11.32
C GLY A 94 -0.33 -2.38 11.35
N GLN A 95 -0.22 -3.68 11.04
CA GLN A 95 1.04 -4.42 11.08
C GLN A 95 1.85 -4.16 9.80
N ILE A 96 2.94 -3.43 9.94
CA ILE A 96 3.84 -3.08 8.84
C ILE A 96 5.01 -4.06 8.69
N THR A 97 5.15 -5.07 9.55
CA THR A 97 6.38 -5.89 9.65
C THR A 97 6.67 -6.68 8.37
N ALA A 98 5.65 -7.36 7.81
CA ALA A 98 5.80 -8.12 6.56
C ALA A 98 6.08 -7.20 5.38
N THR A 99 5.30 -6.12 5.30
CA THR A 99 5.40 -5.06 4.31
C THR A 99 6.77 -4.39 4.30
N LYS A 100 7.28 -4.01 5.47
CA LYS A 100 8.61 -3.43 5.66
C LYS A 100 9.69 -4.37 5.14
N ARG A 101 9.60 -5.66 5.45
CA ARG A 101 10.58 -6.66 4.99
C ARG A 101 10.57 -6.79 3.46
N LEU A 102 9.39 -6.79 2.84
CA LEU A 102 9.24 -6.82 1.37
C LEU A 102 9.79 -5.55 0.72
N LEU A 103 9.48 -4.38 1.30
CA LEU A 103 10.01 -3.09 0.87
C LEU A 103 11.53 -3.05 0.99
N ALA A 104 12.09 -3.44 2.14
CA ALA A 104 13.52 -3.48 2.38
C ALA A 104 14.22 -4.40 1.38
N ASN A 105 13.66 -5.58 1.09
CA ASN A 105 14.20 -6.46 0.07
C ASN A 105 14.15 -5.83 -1.32
N LYS A 106 13.04 -5.18 -1.73
CA LYS A 106 12.94 -4.51 -3.04
C LYS A 106 13.86 -3.29 -3.16
N LEU A 107 13.99 -2.49 -2.10
CA LEU A 107 14.89 -1.34 -2.04
C LEU A 107 16.35 -1.81 -2.08
N ALA A 108 16.71 -2.85 -1.32
CA ALA A 108 18.04 -3.45 -1.35
C ALA A 108 18.37 -4.06 -2.72
N LEU A 109 17.42 -4.74 -3.36
CA LEU A 109 17.58 -5.28 -4.72
C LEU A 109 17.87 -4.18 -5.75
N LYS A 110 17.22 -3.03 -5.65
CA LYS A 110 17.50 -1.86 -6.50
C LYS A 110 18.88 -1.25 -6.27
N SER A 111 19.49 -1.45 -5.09
CA SER A 111 20.84 -0.95 -4.78
C SER A 111 21.97 -1.82 -5.34
N THR A 112 21.68 -3.07 -5.74
CA THR A 112 22.67 -4.02 -6.28
C THR A 112 22.79 -4.02 -7.82
N THR A 113 22.03 -3.18 -8.52
CA THR A 113 22.20 -2.97 -9.97
C THR A 113 22.84 -1.62 -10.19
N ASN A 114 24.14 -1.52 -9.94
CA ASN A 114 24.98 -0.42 -10.40
C ASN A 114 26.34 -0.98 -10.81
#